data_AF-A0A2B7WS29-F1
#
_entry.id   AF-A0A2B7WS29-F1
#
_cell.length_a   1.000
_cell.length_b   1.000
_cell.length_c   1.000
_cell.angle_alpha   90.00
_cell.angle_beta   90.00
_cell.angle_gamma   90.00
#
_symmetry.space_group_name_H-M   'P 1'
#
loop_
_entity.id
_entity.type
_entity.pdbx_description
1 polymer ?
#
loop_
_entity_poly.entity_id
_entity_poly.type
_entity_poly.pdbx_seq_one_letter_code
_entity_poly.pdbx_strand_id
1 'polypeptide(L)'
;MPDLPSTLYYASSFLCAVTIPKHILVEFKHVYKTIAQIPSSPEYACGKPVAPTGWNFGVGILAFSSRLLALMNLKWATRGGPSSWEEIGVIYTYLGTGAVMGCRYFRINMYSPLGILWAAPLMSTIAIHLQ
;
A
#
# COMPACT_ATOMS: atom_id res chain seq x y z
N MET A 1 24.68 12.73 -7.86
CA MET A 1 23.52 12.54 -6.97
C MET A 1 22.29 12.43 -7.84
N PRO A 2 21.30 11.58 -7.50
CA PRO A 2 20.03 11.57 -8.22
C PRO A 2 19.40 12.96 -8.19
N ASP A 3 18.69 13.34 -9.25
CA ASP A 3 17.90 14.56 -9.28
C ASP A 3 16.67 14.45 -8.36
N LEU A 4 15.95 15.55 -8.18
CA LEU A 4 14.78 15.60 -7.30
C LEU A 4 13.68 14.60 -7.73
N PRO A 5 13.27 14.52 -9.01
CA PRO A 5 12.30 13.50 -9.46
C PRO A 5 12.74 12.06 -9.16
N SER A 6 13.99 11.71 -9.46
CA SER A 6 14.52 10.36 -9.19
C SER A 6 14.55 10.05 -7.70
N THR A 7 14.90 11.03 -6.87
CA THR A 7 14.89 10.89 -5.40
C THR A 7 13.49 10.61 -4.87
N LEU A 8 12.47 11.31 -5.38
CA LEU A 8 11.07 11.08 -5.02
C LEU A 8 10.59 9.68 -5.43
N TYR A 9 10.97 9.20 -6.61
CA TYR A 9 10.67 7.83 -7.02
C TYR A 9 11.37 6.78 -6.14
N TYR A 10 12.65 6.97 -5.78
CA TYR A 10 13.32 6.06 -4.84
C TYR A 10 12.64 6.02 -3.48
N ALA A 11 12.25 7.19 -2.94
CA ALA A 11 11.54 7.27 -1.66
C ALA A 11 10.16 6.60 -1.73
N SER A 12 9.40 6.81 -2.80
CA SER A 12 8.13 6.12 -3.05
C SER A 12 8.32 4.60 -3.16
N SER A 13 9.35 4.15 -3.89
CA SER A 13 9.71 2.74 -4.02
C SER A 13 9.98 2.10 -2.66
N PHE A 14 10.78 2.76 -1.82
CA PHE A 14 11.08 2.32 -0.47
C PHE A 14 9.81 2.17 0.38
N LEU A 15 8.94 3.19 0.40
CA LEU A 15 7.69 3.15 1.16
C LEU A 15 6.76 2.01 0.69
N CYS A 16 6.65 1.80 -0.62
CA CYS A 16 5.89 0.68 -1.17
C CYS A 16 6.48 -0.67 -0.72
N ALA A 17 7.80 -0.82 -0.70
CA ALA A 17 8.46 -2.05 -0.30
C ALA A 17 8.27 -2.38 1.19
N VAL A 18 8.43 -1.41 2.09
CA VAL A 18 8.32 -1.62 3.55
C VAL A 18 6.88 -1.86 4.02
N THR A 19 5.89 -1.54 3.18
CA THR A 19 4.47 -1.81 3.46
C THR A 19 4.20 -3.29 3.67
N ILE A 20 4.89 -4.15 2.90
CA ILE A 20 4.67 -5.61 2.91
C ILE A 20 5.00 -6.22 4.28
N PRO A 21 6.24 -6.10 4.81
CA PRO A 21 6.56 -6.66 6.13
C PRO A 21 5.73 -6.04 7.25
N LYS A 22 5.34 -4.75 7.13
CA LYS A 22 4.45 -4.11 8.11
C LYS A 22 3.10 -4.83 8.22
N HIS A 23 2.45 -5.17 7.10
CA HIS A 23 1.13 -5.82 7.13
C HIS A 23 1.21 -7.26 7.66
N ILE A 24 2.27 -8.00 7.31
CA ILE A 24 2.54 -9.33 7.87
C ILE A 24 2.74 -9.25 9.39
N LEU A 25 3.47 -8.24 9.89
CA LEU A 25 3.64 -8.07 11.34
C LEU A 25 2.32 -7.73 12.06
N VAL A 26 1.47 -6.91 11.45
CA VAL A 26 0.14 -6.55 12.00
C VAL A 26 -0.78 -7.77 12.06
N GLU A 27 -0.73 -8.63 11.05
CA GLU A 27 -1.48 -9.88 11.00
C GLU A 27 -1.21 -10.76 12.24
N PHE A 28 0.06 -11.05 12.52
CA PHE A 28 0.45 -11.86 13.68
C PHE A 28 0.21 -11.15 15.02
N LYS A 29 0.43 -9.83 15.09
CA LYS A 29 0.32 -9.10 16.35
C LYS A 29 -1.12 -8.83 16.77
N HIS A 30 -2.02 -8.59 15.81
CA HIS A 30 -3.37 -8.10 16.09
C HIS A 30 -4.44 -8.98 15.47
N VAL A 31 -4.39 -9.26 14.17
CA VAL A 31 -5.52 -9.88 13.46
C VAL A 31 -5.80 -11.29 13.93
N TYR A 32 -4.79 -12.16 13.95
CA TYR A 32 -5.00 -13.55 14.40
C TYR A 32 -5.41 -13.62 15.87
N LYS A 33 -4.92 -12.70 16.71
CA LYS A 33 -5.33 -12.63 18.11
C LYS A 33 -6.79 -12.21 18.25
N THR A 34 -7.25 -11.24 17.47
CA THR A 34 -8.65 -10.81 17.46
C THR A 34 -9.57 -11.92 16.95
N ILE A 35 -9.19 -12.62 15.87
CA ILE A 35 -9.98 -13.75 15.35
C ILE A 35 -10.08 -14.89 16.38
N ALA A 36 -9.00 -15.15 17.12
CA ALA A 36 -8.99 -16.18 18.16
C ALA A 36 -9.98 -15.87 19.31
N GLN A 37 -10.31 -14.60 19.55
CA GLN A 37 -11.27 -14.18 20.57
C GLN A 37 -12.74 -14.34 20.14
N ILE A 38 -13.02 -14.61 18.86
CA ILE A 38 -14.39 -14.82 18.38
C ILE A 38 -14.95 -16.11 19.02
N PRO A 39 -16.13 -16.08 19.68
CA PRO A 39 -16.74 -17.26 20.28
C PRO A 39 -16.98 -18.38 19.26
N SER A 40 -16.92 -19.63 19.70
CA SER A 40 -17.27 -20.79 18.86
C SER A 40 -18.77 -21.10 18.94
N SER A 41 -19.62 -20.09 18.77
CA SER A 41 -21.08 -20.24 18.70
C SER A 41 -21.53 -20.53 17.26
N PRO A 42 -22.71 -21.15 17.05
CA PRO A 42 -23.26 -21.38 15.71
C PRO A 42 -23.36 -20.10 14.86
N GLU A 43 -23.58 -18.94 15.50
CA GLU A 43 -23.63 -17.63 14.85
C GLU A 43 -22.33 -17.29 14.10
N TYR A 44 -21.17 -17.71 14.61
CA TYR A 44 -19.86 -17.41 14.01
C TYR A 44 -19.23 -18.61 13.29
N ALA A 45 -19.95 -19.72 13.14
CA ALA A 45 -19.43 -20.96 12.57
C ALA A 45 -18.87 -20.80 11.15
N CYS A 46 -19.42 -19.87 10.36
CA CYS A 46 -18.92 -19.53 9.04
C CYS A 46 -17.88 -18.39 9.07
N GLY A 47 -18.16 -17.31 9.81
CA GLY A 47 -17.33 -16.10 9.80
C GLY A 47 -15.94 -16.32 10.39
N LYS A 48 -15.83 -17.05 11.52
CA LYS A 48 -14.57 -17.29 12.21
C LYS A 48 -13.52 -18.01 11.34
N PRO A 49 -13.83 -19.11 10.63
CA PRO A 49 -12.85 -19.77 9.75
C PRO A 49 -12.59 -19.03 8.43
N VAL A 50 -13.54 -18.23 7.93
CA VAL A 50 -13.36 -17.46 6.67
C VAL A 50 -12.52 -16.19 6.88
N ALA A 51 -12.60 -15.57 8.05
CA ALA A 51 -11.85 -14.36 8.39
C ALA A 51 -10.33 -14.43 8.10
N PRO A 52 -9.57 -15.46 8.52
CA PRO A 52 -8.15 -15.55 8.21
C PRO A 52 -7.90 -15.71 6.70
N THR A 53 -8.73 -16.48 5.99
CA THR A 53 -8.62 -16.65 4.53
C THR A 53 -8.82 -15.33 3.79
N GLY A 54 -9.86 -14.57 4.15
CA GLY A 54 -10.13 -13.27 3.56
C GLY A 54 -9.02 -12.25 3.85
N TRP A 55 -8.50 -12.24 5.08
CA TRP A 55 -7.38 -11.39 5.46
C TRP A 55 -6.11 -11.75 4.65
N ASN A 56 -5.73 -13.02 4.60
CA ASN A 56 -4.52 -13.49 3.93
C ASN A 56 -4.57 -13.21 2.42
N PHE A 57 -5.74 -13.39 1.81
CA PHE A 57 -5.95 -13.01 0.42
C PHE A 57 -5.76 -11.49 0.20
N GLY A 58 -6.34 -10.67 1.08
CA GLY A 58 -6.16 -9.21 1.04
C GLY A 58 -4.71 -8.77 1.20
N VAL A 59 -3.98 -9.36 2.16
CA VAL A 59 -2.54 -9.11 2.35
C VAL A 59 -1.73 -9.59 1.14
N GLY A 60 -2.09 -10.72 0.54
CA GLY A 60 -1.45 -11.24 -0.68
C GLY A 60 -1.59 -10.28 -1.87
N ILE A 61 -2.80 -9.78 -2.14
CA ILE A 61 -3.05 -8.78 -3.20
C ILE A 61 -2.30 -7.48 -2.90
N LEU A 62 -2.32 -7.03 -1.64
CA LEU A 62 -1.59 -5.83 -1.24
C LEU A 62 -0.08 -6.00 -1.43
N ALA A 63 0.47 -7.17 -1.08
CA ALA A 63 1.89 -7.47 -1.25
C ALA A 63 2.28 -7.47 -2.73
N PHE A 64 1.46 -8.10 -3.58
CA PHE A 64 1.66 -8.11 -5.02
C PHE A 64 1.63 -6.69 -5.61
N SER A 65 0.57 -5.93 -5.35
CA SER A 65 0.41 -4.57 -5.87
C SER A 65 1.48 -3.59 -5.34
N SER A 66 1.79 -3.63 -4.05
CA SER A 66 2.84 -2.79 -3.46
C SER A 66 4.22 -3.15 -4.01
N ARG A 67 4.48 -4.43 -4.27
CA ARG A 67 5.73 -4.87 -4.91
C ARG A 67 5.84 -4.36 -6.35
N LEU A 68 4.76 -4.44 -7.12
CA LEU A 68 4.72 -3.88 -8.47
C LEU A 68 4.98 -2.37 -8.45
N LEU A 69 4.29 -1.63 -7.57
CA LEU A 69 4.51 -0.18 -7.42
C LEU A 69 5.95 0.15 -7.00
N ALA A 70 6.55 -0.64 -6.11
CA ALA A 70 7.94 -0.46 -5.73
C ALA A 70 8.90 -0.63 -6.93
N LEU A 71 8.68 -1.67 -7.74
CA LEU A 71 9.49 -1.95 -8.93
C LEU A 71 9.28 -0.90 -10.02
N MET A 72 8.05 -0.42 -10.22
CA MET A 72 7.76 0.64 -11.19
C MET A 72 8.40 1.96 -10.78
N ASN A 73 8.29 2.35 -9.51
CA ASN A 73 9.00 3.53 -9.00
C ASN A 73 10.52 3.39 -9.14
N LEU A 74 11.09 2.21 -8.88
CA LEU A 74 12.51 1.96 -9.11
C LEU A 74 12.91 2.09 -10.59
N LYS A 75 12.06 1.59 -11.50
CA LYS A 75 12.22 1.76 -12.95
C LYS A 75 12.18 3.25 -13.33
N TRP A 76 11.21 4.01 -12.84
CA TRP A 76 11.09 5.44 -13.15
C TRP A 76 12.25 6.25 -12.59
N ALA A 77 12.75 5.92 -11.40
CA ALA A 77 13.93 6.54 -10.81
C ALA A 77 15.21 6.35 -11.63
N THR A 78 15.29 5.28 -12.43
CA THR A 78 16.47 4.95 -13.24
C THR A 78 16.34 5.35 -14.70
N ARG A 79 15.11 5.54 -15.19
CA ARG A 79 14.82 5.84 -16.61
C ARG A 79 14.28 7.25 -16.86
N GLY A 80 14.17 8.08 -15.83
CA GLY A 80 13.67 9.44 -15.97
C GLY A 80 12.15 9.52 -16.08
N GLY A 81 11.40 8.67 -15.37
CA GLY A 81 9.94 8.74 -15.27
C GLY A 81 9.15 7.69 -16.05
N PRO A 82 7.81 7.77 -16.01
CA PRO A 82 6.92 6.95 -16.83
C PRO A 82 7.00 7.34 -18.31
N SER A 83 6.92 6.33 -19.16
CA SER A 83 7.10 6.40 -20.61
C SER A 83 5.82 6.18 -21.42
N SER A 84 4.76 5.67 -20.79
CA SER A 84 3.46 5.44 -21.42
C SER A 84 2.31 6.03 -20.61
N TRP A 85 1.18 6.26 -21.29
CA TRP A 85 -0.06 6.72 -20.65
C TRP A 85 -0.59 5.71 -19.63
N GLU A 86 -0.31 4.42 -19.80
CA GLU A 86 -0.68 3.35 -18.86
C GLU A 86 0.09 3.51 -17.55
N GLU A 87 1.39 3.80 -17.62
CA GLU A 87 2.23 4.05 -16.44
C GLU A 87 1.79 5.30 -15.68
N ILE A 88 1.40 6.35 -16.40
CA ILE A 88 0.79 7.56 -15.82
C ILE A 88 -0.55 7.21 -15.16
N GLY A 89 -1.37 6.38 -15.83
CA GLY A 89 -2.64 5.87 -15.28
C GLY A 89 -2.46 5.09 -13.98
N VAL A 90 -1.38 4.31 -13.86
CA VAL A 90 -1.02 3.62 -12.60
C VAL A 90 -0.75 4.62 -11.48
N ILE A 91 0.00 5.71 -11.74
CA ILE A 91 0.29 6.73 -10.73
C ILE A 91 -0.98 7.40 -10.23
N TYR A 92 -1.90 7.80 -11.13
CA TYR A 92 -3.15 8.44 -10.72
C TYR A 92 -4.12 7.48 -10.04
N THR A 93 -4.18 6.22 -10.47
CA THR A 93 -4.99 5.19 -9.81
C THR A 93 -4.46 4.93 -8.39
N TYR A 94 -3.13 4.88 -8.25
CA TYR A 94 -2.46 4.74 -6.97
C TYR A 94 -2.76 5.93 -6.05
N LEU A 95 -2.65 7.16 -6.56
CA LEU A 95 -3.00 8.38 -5.82
C LEU A 95 -4.48 8.40 -5.41
N GLY A 96 -5.40 8.10 -6.32
CA GLY A 96 -6.84 8.11 -6.05
C GLY A 96 -7.24 7.09 -4.99
N THR A 97 -6.73 5.86 -5.11
CA THR A 97 -6.99 4.79 -4.14
C THR A 97 -6.38 5.11 -2.79
N GLY A 98 -5.14 5.61 -2.78
CA GLY A 98 -4.44 6.08 -1.59
C GLY A 98 -5.19 7.21 -0.87
N ALA A 99 -5.70 8.18 -1.61
CA ALA A 99 -6.51 9.28 -1.08
C ALA A 99 -7.79 8.77 -0.41
N VAL A 100 -8.59 7.95 -1.11
CA VAL A 100 -9.86 7.40 -0.59
C VAL A 100 -9.62 6.58 0.67
N MET A 101 -8.65 5.67 0.65
CA MET A 101 -8.36 4.80 1.79
C MET A 101 -7.74 5.59 2.95
N GLY A 102 -6.81 6.50 2.67
CA GLY A 102 -6.21 7.34 3.69
C GLY A 102 -7.23 8.25 4.39
N CYS A 103 -8.23 8.78 3.66
CA CYS A 103 -9.34 9.53 4.27
C CYS A 103 -10.12 8.70 5.29
N ARG A 104 -10.35 7.40 5.02
CA ARG A 104 -11.03 6.51 5.98
C ARG A 104 -10.19 6.31 7.24
N TYR A 105 -8.88 6.11 7.08
CA TYR A 105 -7.95 5.96 8.20
C TYR A 105 -7.80 7.25 9.02
N PHE A 106 -7.74 8.40 8.35
CA PHE A 106 -7.68 9.71 8.99
C PHE A 106 -8.92 9.95 9.88
N ARG A 107 -10.11 9.60 9.40
CA ARG A 107 -11.37 9.74 10.17
C ARG A 107 -11.44 8.93 11.45
N ILE A 108 -10.68 7.84 11.54
CA ILE A 108 -10.56 7.01 12.75
C ILE A 108 -9.28 7.30 13.54
N ASN A 109 -8.63 8.45 13.28
CA ASN A 109 -7.38 8.90 13.92
C ASN A 109 -6.21 7.90 13.80
N MET A 110 -6.22 7.08 12.74
CA MET A 110 -5.14 6.13 12.49
C MET A 110 -4.19 6.69 11.43
N TYR A 111 -3.16 7.40 11.89
CA TYR A 111 -2.23 8.12 11.01
C TYR A 111 -1.07 7.27 10.47
N SER A 112 -0.72 6.18 11.15
CA SER A 112 0.37 5.27 10.74
C SER A 112 0.33 4.79 9.27
N PRO A 113 -0.82 4.46 8.66
CA PRO A 113 -0.89 4.06 7.25
C PRO A 113 -0.77 5.23 6.26
N LEU A 114 -0.95 6.49 6.68
CA LEU A 114 -1.02 7.64 5.76
C LEU A 114 0.29 7.91 5.03
N GLY A 115 1.44 7.54 5.59
CA GLY A 115 2.72 7.67 4.88
C GLY A 115 2.74 6.90 3.56
N ILE A 116 2.18 5.69 3.52
CA ILE A 116 2.13 4.87 2.31
C ILE A 116 0.93 5.25 1.43
N LEU A 117 -0.20 5.61 2.06
CA LEU A 117 -1.43 5.90 1.34
C LEU A 117 -1.43 7.29 0.70
N TRP A 118 -0.71 8.26 1.28
CA TRP A 118 -0.65 9.62 0.75
C TRP A 118 0.76 10.00 0.32
N ALA A 119 1.78 9.83 1.17
CA ALA A 119 3.10 10.37 0.86
C ALA A 119 3.75 9.65 -0.34
N ALA A 120 3.72 8.31 -0.38
CA ALA A 120 4.28 7.54 -1.49
C ALA A 120 3.65 7.87 -2.87
N PRO A 121 2.31 7.87 -3.05
CA PRO A 121 1.73 8.26 -4.33
C PRO A 121 1.95 9.73 -4.64
N LEU A 122 1.90 10.63 -3.65
CA LEU A 122 2.20 12.05 -3.86
C LEU A 122 3.64 12.26 -4.35
N MET A 123 4.62 11.51 -3.83
CA MET A 123 6.00 11.58 -4.32
C MET A 123 6.08 11.21 -5.80
N SER A 124 5.45 10.11 -6.20
CA SER A 124 5.39 9.69 -7.61
C SER A 124 4.67 10.72 -8.49
N THR A 125 3.57 11.31 -8.01
CA THR A 125 2.82 12.34 -8.74
C THR A 125 3.60 13.66 -8.85
N ILE A 126 4.27 14.10 -7.79
CA ILE A 126 5.10 15.30 -7.85
C ILE A 126 6.27 15.05 -8.82
N ALA A 127 6.87 13.87 -8.78
CA ALA A 127 7.98 13.52 -9.67
C ALA A 127 7.59 13.60 -11.16
N ILE A 128 6.38 13.18 -11.57
CA ILE A 128 5.95 13.32 -12.98
C ILE A 128 5.76 14.77 -13.42
N HIS A 129 5.45 15.69 -12.49
CA HIS A 129 5.22 17.10 -12.81
C HIS A 129 6.48 17.96 -12.73
N LEU A 130 7.59 17.38 -12.26
CA LEU A 130 8.90 18.03 -12.19
C LEU A 130 9.85 17.60 -13.31
N GLN A 131 9.37 16.77 -14.25
CA GLN A 131 10.07 16.30 -15.44
C GLN A 131 9.67 17.13 -16.66
#